data_AF-A0ABD5XU58-F1
#
_entry.id   AF-A0ABD5XU58-F1
#
_cell.length_a   1.000
_cell.length_b   1.000
_cell.length_c   1.000
_cell.angle_alpha   90.00
_cell.angle_beta   90.00
_cell.angle_gamma   90.00
#
_symmetry.space_group_name_H-M   'P 1'
#
loop_
_entity.id
_entity.type
_entity.pdbx_description
1 polymer ?
#
loop_
_entity_poly.entity_id
_entity_poly.type
_entity_poly.pdbx_seq_one_letter_code
_entity_poly.pdbx_strand_id
1 'polypeptide(L)' 'MRSRTGASILAIRRGDDLLSNPDPDTAIRAGDTLVVVGTEEAYDALDRLLAG' A
#
# COMPACT_ATOMS: atom_id res chain seq x y z
N MET A 1 -9.80 -1.40 0.30
CA MET A 1 -8.82 -0.32 0.59
C MET A 1 -9.25 1.04 0.06
N ARG A 2 -9.59 1.18 -1.23
CA ARG A 2 -10.02 2.46 -1.84
C ARG A 2 -11.17 3.20 -1.11
N SER A 3 -12.11 2.46 -0.52
CA SER A 3 -13.24 3.04 0.25
C SER A 3 -12.88 3.58 1.63
N ARG A 4 -11.70 3.26 2.18
CA ARG A 4 -11.28 3.66 3.54
C ARG A 4 -10.20 4.74 3.56
N THR A 5 -9.39 4.88 2.51
CA THR A 5 -8.26 5.84 2.49
C THR A 5 -8.17 6.68 1.22
N GLY A 6 -8.93 6.38 0.16
CA GLY A 6 -8.75 7.03 -1.15
C GLY A 6 -7.48 6.60 -1.89
N ALA A 7 -6.58 5.86 -1.24
CA ALA A 7 -5.38 5.28 -1.85
C ALA A 7 -5.70 3.93 -2.47
N SER A 8 -5.14 3.71 -3.66
CA SER A 8 -5.09 2.40 -4.29
C SER A 8 -3.64 1.95 -4.33
N ILE A 9 -3.32 0.84 -3.67
CA ILE A 9 -2.01 0.21 -3.80
C ILE A 9 -1.97 -0.42 -5.19
N LEU A 10 -1.06 0.06 -6.03
CA LEU A 10 -0.88 -0.45 -7.40
C LEU A 10 0.01 -1.68 -7.41
N ALA A 11 1.03 -1.70 -6.55
CA ALA A 11 1.94 -2.83 -6.46
C ALA A 11 2.66 -2.92 -5.11
N ILE A 12 3.11 -4.13 -4.78
CA ILE A 12 4.01 -4.42 -3.67
C ILE A 12 5.27 -5.03 -4.27
N ARG A 13 6.43 -4.44 -4.02
CA ARG A 13 7.72 -5.05 -4.34
C ARG A 13 8.26 -5.73 -3.08
N ARG A 14 8.60 -7.02 -3.21
CA ARG A 14 9.23 -7.82 -2.15
C ARG A 14 10.52 -8.42 -2.69
N GLY A 15 11.64 -7.80 -2.33
CA GLY A 15 12.92 -8.13 -2.96
C GLY A 15 12.85 -7.93 -4.47
N ASP A 16 13.08 -9.00 -5.22
CA ASP A 16 13.03 -9.00 -6.68
C ASP A 16 11.62 -9.22 -7.26
N ASP A 17 10.68 -9.68 -6.44
CA ASP A 17 9.30 -9.95 -6.87
C ASP A 17 8.44 -8.68 -6.86
N LEU A 18 7.57 -8.57 -7.86
CA LEU A 18 6.58 -7.50 -7.98
C LEU A 18 5.16 -8.09 -8.00
N LEU A 19 4.39 -7.78 -6.96
CA LEU A 19 2.99 -8.14 -6.85
C LEU A 19 2.13 -6.97 -7.37
N SER A 20 1.57 -7.13 -8.57
CA SER A 20 0.73 -6.11 -9.21
C SER A 20 -0.74 -6.25 -8.79
N ASN A 21 -1.40 -5.13 -8.55
CA ASN A 21 -2.80 -5.03 -8.10
C ASN A 21 -3.10 -5.95 -6.90
N PRO A 22 -2.43 -5.73 -5.75
CA PRO A 22 -2.62 -6.55 -4.56
C PRO A 22 -4.09 -6.50 -4.09
N ASP A 23 -4.59 -7.65 -3.65
CA ASP A 23 -5.89 -7.74 -3.01
C ASP A 23 -5.90 -6.89 -1.72
N PRO A 24 -7.02 -6.22 -1.35
CA PRO A 24 -7.14 -5.52 -0.08
C PRO A 24 -6.78 -6.34 1.17
N ASP A 25 -6.85 -7.68 1.11
CA ASP A 25 -6.45 -8.57 2.21
C ASP A 25 -4.95 -8.97 2.16
N THR A 26 -4.19 -8.42 1.22
CA THR A 26 -2.76 -8.71 1.09
C THR A 26 -1.99 -8.17 2.30
N ALA A 27 -1.44 -9.07 3.09
CA ALA A 27 -0.60 -8.71 4.22
C ALA A 27 0.73 -8.09 3.76
N ILE A 28 0.93 -6.83 4.17
CA ILE A 28 2.20 -6.09 4.04
C ILE A 28 3.19 -6.66 5.06
N ARG A 29 4.43 -6.87 4.63
CA ARG A 29 5.51 -7.40 5.47
C ARG A 29 6.66 -6.39 5.55
N ALA A 30 7.45 -6.47 6.62
CA ALA A 30 8.65 -5.66 6.76
C ALA A 30 9.61 -5.90 5.59
N GLY A 31 10.13 -4.82 5.00
CA GLY A 31 10.96 -4.86 3.80
C GLY A 31 10.19 -4.80 2.47
N ASP A 32 8.86 -4.76 2.50
CA ASP A 32 8.06 -4.50 1.31
C ASP A 32 8.12 -3.00 0.92
N THR A 33 8.28 -2.74 -0.37
CA THR A 33 8.12 -1.40 -0.94
C THR A 33 6.77 -1.29 -1.62
N LEU A 34 5.93 -0.38 -1.15
CA LEU A 34 4.57 -0.18 -1.68
C LEU A 34 4.57 0.93 -2.74
N VAL A 35 3.98 0.64 -3.89
CA VAL A 35 3.66 1.65 -4.91
C VAL A 35 2.20 1.99 -4.77
N VAL A 36 1.92 3.23 -4.36
CA VAL A 36 0.57 3.69 -4.06
C VAL A 36 0.24 4.89 -4.94
N VAL A 37 -0.99 4.91 -5.47
CA VAL A 37 -1.55 6.08 -6.14
C VAL A 37 -2.80 6.50 -5.38
N GLY A 38 -2.86 7.76 -5.00
CA GLY A 38 -3.95 8.32 -4.23
C GLY A 38 -3.80 9.83 -4.09
N THR A 39 -4.75 10.44 -3.39
CA THR A 39 -4.68 11.86 -3.01
C THR A 39 -3.72 12.05 -1.84
N GLU A 40 -3.39 13.30 -1.50
CA GLU A 40 -2.47 13.64 -0.40
C GLU A 40 -2.96 13.04 0.95
N GLU A 41 -4.28 13.07 1.19
CA GLU A 41 -4.90 12.46 2.37
C GLU A 41 -4.72 10.94 2.43
N ALA A 42 -4.50 10.32 1.28
CA ALA A 42 -4.33 8.89 1.15
C ALA A 42 -2.91 8.45 1.52
N TYR A 43 -1.91 9.32 1.32
CA TYR A 43 -0.55 9.12 1.83
C TYR A 43 -0.53 9.24 3.36
N ASP A 44 -1.18 10.25 3.93
CA ASP A 44 -1.27 10.44 5.39
C ASP A 44 -1.90 9.25 6.13
N ALA A 45 -2.90 8.62 5.51
CA ALA A 45 -3.56 7.44 6.06
C ALA A 45 -2.64 6.19 6.00
N LEU A 46 -1.82 6.09 4.95
CA LEU A 46 -0.84 5.01 4.82
C LEU A 46 0.28 5.14 5.85
N ASP A 47 0.82 6.35 6.03
CA ASP A 47 1.84 6.63 7.04
C ASP A 47 1.36 6.27 8.45
N ARG A 48 0.10 6.60 8.78
CA ARG A 48 -0.51 6.19 10.06
C ARG A 48 -0.68 4.68 10.22
N LEU A 49 -0.84 3.92 9.15
CA LEU A 49 -0.98 2.46 9.20
C LEU A 49 0.38 1.75 9.31
N LEU A 50 1.44 2.36 8.78
CA LEU A 50 2.80 1.81 8.77
C LEU A 50 3.64 2.24 10.00
N ALA A 51 3.26 3.31 10.69
CA ALA A 51 3.92 3.81 11.89
C ALA A 51 3.50 3.10 13.20
N GLY A 52 2.65 2.06 13.14
CA GLY A 52 2.25 1.22 14.26
C GLY A 52 2.71 -0.22 14.08
#